data_AF-A0A160KT13-F1
#
_entry.id   AF-A0A160KT13-F1
#
_cell.length_a   1.000
_cell.length_b   1.000
_cell.length_c   1.000
_cell.angle_alpha   90.00
_cell.angle_beta   90.00
_cell.angle_gamma   90.00
#
_symmetry.space_group_name_H-M   'P 1'
#
loop_
_entity.id
_entity.type
_entity.pdbx_description
1 polymer ?
#
loop_
_entity_poly.entity_id
_entity_poly.type
_entity_poly.pdbx_seq_one_letter_code
_entity_poly.pdbx_strand_id
1 'polypeptide(L)'
;MIVERMLQREGISADDAREPRRLLAVGSILKLAREGDTLWGIGANGKSLDARFDFTDLDVRAVRGPLTREFLRARGIAVPEVYGDPGLLVGTLWSREELRRGTPDRGLSVLPNLNDLRRMREDGTAPRAEDGLIEPTRPVREVLGAIAASEFVVGSSLHAIVVAESLGIPARLVASASEPDFKYRDYYEGSGRSGFTPAATVDEAIAAGGEPPLQWRPDALLEAFPRDLWTVPRDLRGSGVGASR
;
A
#
# COMPACT_ATOMS: atom_id res chain seq x y z
N MET A 1 9.80 -7.27 -0.29
CA MET A 1 9.52 -7.45 1.17
C MET A 1 8.13 -8.03 1.48
N ILE A 2 6.99 -7.37 1.23
CA ILE A 2 5.65 -7.94 1.55
C ILE A 2 5.37 -9.21 0.73
N VAL A 3 5.57 -9.15 -0.59
CA VAL A 3 5.42 -10.32 -1.49
C VAL A 3 6.32 -11.47 -1.06
N GLU A 4 7.62 -11.21 -0.81
CA GLU A 4 8.56 -12.22 -0.30
C GLU A 4 8.06 -12.86 1.00
N ARG A 5 7.50 -12.07 1.93
CA ARG A 5 6.98 -12.59 3.19
C ARG A 5 5.72 -13.43 3.00
N MET A 6 4.86 -13.08 2.04
CA MET A 6 3.71 -13.91 1.64
C MET A 6 4.18 -15.26 1.10
N LEU A 7 5.15 -15.26 0.16
CA LEU A 7 5.71 -16.49 -0.40
C LEU A 7 6.30 -17.40 0.70
N GLN A 8 7.08 -16.81 1.62
CA GLN A 8 7.64 -17.55 2.77
C GLN A 8 6.55 -18.15 3.66
N ARG A 9 5.50 -17.38 3.95
CA ARG A 9 4.38 -17.83 4.80
C ARG A 9 3.64 -19.01 4.16
N GLU A 10 3.58 -19.07 2.84
CA GLU A 10 2.87 -20.10 2.09
C GLU A 10 3.77 -21.27 1.64
N GLY A 11 5.07 -21.22 1.95
CA GLY A 11 6.02 -22.25 1.54
C GLY A 11 6.26 -22.30 0.03
N ILE A 12 6.09 -21.17 -0.66
CA ILE A 12 6.27 -21.03 -2.11
C ILE A 12 7.68 -20.47 -2.39
N SER A 13 8.44 -21.11 -3.30
CA SER A 13 9.73 -20.56 -3.71
C SER A 13 9.53 -19.42 -4.72
N ALA A 14 10.28 -18.33 -4.57
CA ALA A 14 10.31 -17.27 -5.58
C ALA A 14 10.85 -17.79 -6.93
N ASP A 15 11.68 -18.83 -6.90
CA ASP A 15 12.25 -19.49 -8.08
C ASP A 15 11.23 -20.40 -8.82
N ASP A 16 10.08 -20.68 -8.20
CA ASP A 16 9.03 -21.49 -8.85
C ASP A 16 8.25 -20.70 -9.92
N ALA A 17 8.51 -19.39 -10.06
CA ALA A 17 7.96 -18.56 -11.13
C ALA A 17 8.41 -19.09 -12.50
N ARG A 18 7.50 -19.72 -13.23
CA ARG A 18 7.83 -20.40 -14.51
C ARG A 18 7.84 -19.48 -15.71
N GLU A 19 7.12 -18.36 -15.64
CA GLU A 19 7.07 -17.34 -16.69
C GLU A 19 7.32 -15.96 -16.06
N PRO A 20 8.00 -15.04 -16.76
CA PRO A 20 8.15 -13.67 -16.28
C PRO A 20 6.79 -12.98 -16.25
N ARG A 21 6.17 -12.96 -15.07
CA ARG A 21 4.92 -12.26 -14.77
C ARG A 21 5.24 -11.01 -13.96
N ARG A 22 4.56 -9.91 -14.26
CA ARG A 22 4.76 -8.63 -13.57
C ARG A 22 3.65 -8.44 -12.56
N LEU A 23 4.02 -8.45 -11.28
CA LEU A 23 3.12 -8.11 -10.18
C LEU A 23 3.36 -6.65 -9.77
N LEU A 24 2.31 -5.84 -9.86
CA LEU A 24 2.28 -4.52 -9.23
C LEU A 24 1.58 -4.65 -7.87
N ALA A 25 2.32 -4.38 -6.81
CA ALA A 25 1.85 -4.43 -5.44
C ALA A 25 2.28 -3.15 -4.70
N VAL A 26 1.40 -2.66 -3.82
CA VAL A 26 1.61 -1.49 -2.95
C VAL A 26 1.73 -0.16 -3.69
N GLY A 27 0.97 0.83 -3.23
CA GLY A 27 1.15 2.23 -3.60
C GLY A 27 0.44 2.70 -4.87
N SER A 28 0.71 3.96 -5.22
CA SER A 28 -0.03 4.69 -6.26
C SER A 28 0.64 4.54 -7.63
N ILE A 29 0.87 3.30 -8.04
CA ILE A 29 1.73 2.94 -9.18
C ILE A 29 0.95 2.44 -10.41
N LEU A 30 -0.38 2.62 -10.46
CA LEU A 30 -1.19 2.16 -11.58
C LEU A 30 -0.69 2.64 -12.96
N LYS A 31 -0.11 3.85 -13.03
CA LYS A 31 0.49 4.39 -14.27
C LYS A 31 1.66 3.54 -14.82
N LEU A 32 2.25 2.68 -14.01
CA LEU A 32 3.34 1.79 -14.41
C LEU A 32 2.85 0.44 -14.96
N ALA A 33 1.55 0.16 -14.86
CA ALA A 33 0.96 -1.07 -15.36
C ALA A 33 1.06 -1.14 -16.89
N ARG A 34 1.22 -2.36 -17.39
CA ARG A 34 1.25 -2.71 -18.81
C ARG A 34 0.21 -3.78 -19.06
N GLU A 35 -0.10 -4.01 -20.34
CA GLU A 35 -1.03 -5.05 -20.76
C GLU A 35 -0.73 -6.40 -20.11
N GLY A 36 -1.74 -6.99 -19.46
CA GLY A 36 -1.65 -8.29 -18.80
C GLY A 36 -0.87 -8.31 -17.47
N ASP A 37 -0.45 -7.16 -16.94
CA ASP A 37 0.14 -7.08 -15.61
C ASP A 37 -0.88 -7.53 -14.53
N THR A 38 -0.39 -8.19 -13.48
CA THR A 38 -1.22 -8.59 -12.33
C THR A 38 -1.17 -7.50 -11.25
N LEU A 39 -2.33 -7.11 -10.73
CA LEU A 39 -2.49 -6.04 -9.74
C LEU A 39 -2.94 -6.60 -8.40
N TRP A 40 -2.26 -6.23 -7.32
CA TRP A 40 -2.65 -6.60 -5.96
C TRP A 40 -2.55 -5.41 -5.00
N GLY A 41 -3.71 -4.81 -4.73
CA GLY A 41 -3.90 -3.77 -3.72
C GLY A 41 -3.28 -2.41 -4.06
N ILE A 42 -2.88 -2.19 -5.32
CA ILE A 42 -2.37 -0.89 -5.76
C ILE A 42 -3.51 0.12 -5.94
N GLY A 43 -3.15 1.41 -5.91
CA GLY A 43 -4.08 2.51 -6.18
C GLY A 43 -3.71 3.30 -7.44
N ALA A 44 -4.69 4.01 -7.99
CA ALA A 44 -4.43 5.07 -8.95
C ALA A 44 -3.80 6.29 -8.25
N ASN A 45 -3.00 7.06 -8.98
CA ASN A 45 -2.54 8.37 -8.55
C ASN A 45 -3.45 9.44 -9.16
N GLY A 46 -3.96 10.36 -8.34
CA GLY A 46 -4.78 11.49 -8.81
C GLY A 46 -4.12 12.29 -9.94
N LYS A 47 -2.78 12.39 -9.92
CA LYS A 47 -2.00 13.11 -10.95
C LYS A 47 -2.02 12.42 -12.33
N SER A 48 -2.45 11.17 -12.40
CA SER A 48 -2.40 10.36 -13.62
C SER A 48 -3.77 9.93 -14.13
N LEU A 49 -4.87 10.42 -13.56
CA LEU A 49 -6.22 9.99 -13.95
C LEU A 49 -6.53 10.33 -15.43
N ASP A 50 -6.03 11.47 -15.90
CA ASP A 50 -6.17 11.92 -17.30
C ASP A 50 -5.01 11.47 -18.20
N ALA A 51 -4.06 10.70 -17.67
CA ALA A 51 -2.96 10.19 -18.47
C ALA A 51 -3.45 9.13 -19.46
N ARG A 52 -2.70 8.96 -20.56
CA ARG A 52 -2.85 7.78 -21.41
C ARG A 52 -2.31 6.56 -20.66
N PHE A 53 -3.04 5.46 -20.75
CA PHE A 53 -2.64 4.15 -20.24
C PHE A 53 -2.52 3.21 -21.43
N ASP A 54 -1.40 2.50 -21.52
CA ASP A 54 -1.09 1.61 -22.63
C ASP A 54 -1.58 0.17 -22.34
N PHE A 55 -2.73 0.05 -21.67
CA PHE A 55 -3.37 -1.23 -21.38
C PHE A 55 -4.87 -1.17 -21.61
N THR A 56 -5.42 -2.31 -22.00
CA THR A 56 -6.84 -2.61 -22.15
C THR A 56 -7.27 -3.79 -21.29
N ASP A 57 -6.34 -4.69 -20.96
CA ASP A 57 -6.58 -5.86 -20.09
C ASP A 57 -5.55 -5.94 -18.96
N LEU A 58 -6.03 -6.28 -17.76
CA LEU A 58 -5.24 -6.41 -16.55
C LEU A 58 -5.80 -7.55 -15.69
N ASP A 59 -4.91 -8.30 -15.05
CA ASP A 59 -5.28 -9.33 -14.08
C ASP A 59 -5.42 -8.69 -12.68
N VAL A 60 -6.60 -8.16 -12.37
CA VAL A 60 -6.84 -7.40 -11.14
C VAL A 60 -7.33 -8.29 -10.00
N ARG A 61 -6.48 -8.51 -8.99
CA ARG A 61 -6.82 -9.31 -7.80
C ARG A 61 -7.43 -8.49 -6.68
N ALA A 62 -6.89 -7.30 -6.48
CA ALA A 62 -7.37 -6.34 -5.49
C ALA A 62 -6.89 -4.94 -5.88
N VAL A 63 -7.57 -3.91 -5.40
CA VAL A 63 -7.13 -2.50 -5.51
C VAL A 63 -7.16 -1.84 -4.15
N ARG A 64 -6.53 -0.67 -4.01
CA ARG A 64 -6.48 0.03 -2.71
C ARG A 64 -7.88 0.37 -2.18
N GLY A 65 -8.80 0.78 -3.04
CA GLY A 65 -10.15 1.18 -2.65
C GLY A 65 -11.11 1.37 -3.83
N PRO A 66 -12.34 1.81 -3.53
CA PRO A 66 -13.43 1.87 -4.50
C PRO A 66 -13.20 2.90 -5.62
N LEU A 67 -12.48 3.99 -5.37
CA LEU A 67 -12.22 4.99 -6.40
C LEU A 67 -11.28 4.46 -7.48
N THR A 68 -10.23 3.72 -7.08
CA THR A 68 -9.37 3.02 -8.05
C THR A 68 -10.15 1.95 -8.81
N ARG A 69 -11.06 1.23 -8.13
CA ARG A 69 -11.94 0.25 -8.79
C ARG A 69 -12.85 0.89 -9.83
N GLU A 70 -13.53 1.97 -9.48
CA GLU A 70 -14.40 2.72 -10.39
C GLU A 70 -13.62 3.22 -11.61
N PHE A 71 -12.44 3.79 -11.38
CA PHE A 71 -11.56 4.27 -12.43
C PHE A 71 -11.20 3.21 -13.48
N LEU A 72 -10.90 1.98 -13.03
CA LEU A 72 -10.58 0.86 -13.90
C LEU A 72 -11.84 0.26 -14.58
N ARG A 73 -12.95 0.14 -13.85
CA ARG A 73 -14.22 -0.35 -14.40
C ARG A 73 -14.77 0.57 -15.49
N ALA A 74 -14.61 1.88 -15.36
CA ALA A 74 -14.97 2.85 -16.39
C ALA A 74 -14.18 2.65 -17.71
N ARG A 75 -13.09 1.88 -17.68
CA ARG A 75 -12.27 1.51 -18.85
C ARG A 75 -12.54 0.07 -19.33
N GLY A 76 -13.59 -0.57 -18.83
CA GLY A 76 -13.96 -1.94 -19.22
C GLY A 76 -13.15 -3.05 -18.54
N ILE A 77 -12.28 -2.71 -17.58
CA ILE A 77 -11.45 -3.69 -16.87
C ILE A 77 -12.25 -4.31 -15.72
N ALA A 78 -12.23 -5.64 -15.63
CA ALA A 78 -12.87 -6.36 -14.54
C ALA A 78 -12.08 -6.14 -13.23
N VAL A 79 -12.76 -5.72 -12.17
CA VAL A 79 -12.15 -5.46 -10.86
C VAL A 79 -13.03 -6.00 -9.74
N PRO A 80 -12.55 -6.96 -8.94
CA PRO A 80 -13.31 -7.53 -7.82
C PRO A 80 -13.49 -6.50 -6.69
N GLU A 81 -14.47 -6.74 -5.82
CA GLU A 81 -14.69 -5.93 -4.61
C GLU A 81 -13.76 -6.35 -3.47
N VAL A 82 -12.47 -6.44 -3.79
CA VAL A 82 -11.40 -6.73 -2.82
C VAL A 82 -10.56 -5.47 -2.67
N TYR A 83 -10.62 -4.87 -1.48
CA TYR A 83 -9.95 -3.60 -1.17
C TYR A 83 -8.85 -3.76 -0.12
N GLY A 84 -7.79 -2.99 -0.31
CA GLY A 84 -6.75 -2.77 0.68
C GLY A 84 -5.37 -2.55 0.05
N ASP A 85 -4.61 -1.60 0.58
CA ASP A 85 -3.17 -1.49 0.28
C ASP A 85 -2.44 -2.64 1.00
N PRO A 86 -1.54 -3.41 0.35
CA PRO A 86 -0.84 -4.51 1.02
C PRO A 86 0.03 -4.06 2.21
N GLY A 87 0.31 -2.76 2.36
CA GLY A 87 0.85 -2.19 3.59
C GLY A 87 -0.02 -2.44 4.83
N LEU A 88 -1.33 -2.63 4.67
CA LEU A 88 -2.25 -3.04 5.74
C LEU A 88 -1.95 -4.45 6.27
N LEU A 89 -1.22 -5.27 5.51
CA LEU A 89 -0.81 -6.61 5.94
C LEU A 89 0.44 -6.59 6.81
N VAL A 90 1.11 -5.45 6.99
CA VAL A 90 2.36 -5.38 7.78
C VAL A 90 2.15 -5.91 9.19
N GLY A 91 1.11 -5.47 9.91
CA GLY A 91 0.80 -5.99 11.25
C GLY A 91 0.26 -7.43 11.29
N THR A 92 -0.10 -8.01 10.14
CA THR A 92 -0.44 -9.44 10.03
C THR A 92 0.80 -10.30 9.75
N LEU A 93 1.78 -9.75 9.04
CA LEU A 93 2.96 -10.47 8.54
C LEU A 93 4.17 -10.38 9.48
N TRP A 94 4.22 -9.34 10.31
CA TRP A 94 5.22 -9.12 11.34
C TRP A 94 4.56 -8.60 12.60
N SER A 95 5.08 -9.02 13.74
CA SER A 95 4.76 -8.38 15.01
C SER A 95 5.44 -7.02 15.12
N ARG A 96 4.83 -6.11 15.88
CA ARG A 96 5.42 -4.80 16.21
C ARG A 96 6.80 -4.96 16.88
N GLU A 97 6.97 -5.99 17.70
CA GLU A 97 8.23 -6.31 18.38
C GLU A 97 9.36 -6.69 17.40
N GLU A 98 9.06 -7.51 16.40
CA GLU A 98 10.03 -7.89 15.38
C GLU A 98 10.50 -6.69 14.57
N LEU A 99 9.59 -5.79 14.21
CA LEU A 99 9.90 -4.62 13.39
C LEU A 99 10.72 -3.58 14.16
N ARG A 100 10.37 -3.30 15.43
CA ARG A 100 11.05 -2.26 16.23
C ARG A 100 12.40 -2.69 16.79
N ARG A 101 12.80 -3.96 16.64
CA ARG A 101 14.02 -4.51 17.25
C ARG A 101 15.26 -3.65 16.91
N GLY A 102 15.93 -3.17 17.95
CA GLY A 102 17.12 -2.30 17.80
C GLY A 102 16.81 -0.86 17.42
N THR A 103 15.54 -0.46 17.39
CA THR A 103 15.10 0.93 17.17
C THR A 103 14.65 1.53 18.51
N PRO A 104 15.17 2.71 18.91
CA PRO A 104 14.72 3.39 20.13
C PRO A 104 13.23 3.73 20.07
N ASP A 105 12.56 3.67 21.23
CA ASP A 105 11.16 4.07 21.36
C ASP A 105 10.97 5.57 21.05
N ARG A 106 9.82 5.92 20.48
CA ARG A 106 9.49 7.27 20.00
C ARG A 106 8.08 7.64 20.45
N GLY A 107 7.93 8.76 21.17
CA GLY A 107 6.58 9.29 21.48
C GLY A 107 5.83 9.73 20.21
N LEU A 108 6.54 10.33 19.25
CA LEU A 108 6.00 10.85 18.00
C LEU A 108 6.92 10.55 16.84
N SER A 109 6.36 10.18 15.69
CA SER A 109 7.04 10.20 14.40
C SER A 109 6.28 11.03 13.38
N VAL A 110 7.00 11.91 12.68
CA VAL A 110 6.49 12.77 11.62
C VAL A 110 7.01 12.27 10.27
N LEU A 111 6.11 11.79 9.42
CA LEU A 111 6.42 11.20 8.11
C LEU A 111 5.74 11.99 6.98
N PRO A 112 6.37 13.07 6.49
CA PRO A 112 5.89 13.77 5.31
C PRO A 112 6.04 12.90 4.06
N ASN A 113 5.16 13.10 3.08
CA ASN A 113 5.36 12.60 1.73
C ASN A 113 6.66 13.17 1.14
N LEU A 114 7.32 12.43 0.24
CA LEU A 114 8.55 12.89 -0.42
C LEU A 114 8.43 14.29 -1.05
N ASN A 115 7.33 14.56 -1.74
CA ASN A 115 7.13 15.85 -2.42
C ASN A 115 6.87 16.97 -1.42
N ASP A 116 6.13 16.70 -0.34
CA ASP A 116 5.94 17.67 0.75
C ASP A 116 7.25 17.95 1.48
N LEU A 117 8.06 16.93 1.79
CA LEU A 117 9.34 17.12 2.45
C LEU A 117 10.30 17.95 1.59
N ARG A 118 10.32 17.72 0.27
CA ARG A 118 11.11 18.53 -0.67
C ARG A 118 10.68 19.99 -0.62
N ARG A 119 9.38 20.25 -0.77
CA ARG A 119 8.81 21.60 -0.67
C ARG A 119 9.12 22.26 0.68
N MET A 120 8.90 21.56 1.79
CA MET A 120 9.16 22.08 3.13
C MET A 120 10.64 22.42 3.33
N ARG A 121 11.56 21.68 2.71
CA ARG A 121 13.00 22.00 2.74
C ARG A 121 13.30 23.27 1.95
N GLU A 122 12.69 23.43 0.78
CA GLU A 122 12.82 24.64 -0.05
C GLU A 122 12.26 25.88 0.69
N ASP A 123 11.13 25.72 1.37
CA ASP A 123 10.44 26.78 2.11
C ASP A 123 11.01 26.99 3.53
N GLY A 124 12.02 26.21 3.95
CA GLY A 124 12.64 26.30 5.29
C GLY A 124 11.75 25.86 6.47
N THR A 125 10.69 25.11 6.20
CA THR A 125 9.67 24.66 7.17
C THR A 125 9.73 23.16 7.49
N ALA A 126 10.71 22.45 6.94
CA ALA A 126 10.85 21.01 7.18
C ALA A 126 11.10 20.71 8.66
N PRO A 127 10.38 19.72 9.26
CA PRO A 127 10.69 19.27 10.61
C PRO A 127 12.09 18.66 10.65
N ARG A 128 12.68 18.65 11.83
CA ARG A 128 14.01 18.08 12.07
C ARG A 128 13.92 16.75 12.80
N ALA A 129 15.06 16.13 13.02
CA ALA A 129 15.13 14.86 13.76
C ALA A 129 14.62 15.01 15.20
N GLU A 130 14.89 16.15 15.84
CA GLU A 130 14.38 16.49 17.17
C GLU A 130 12.84 16.65 17.21
N ASP A 131 12.22 17.00 16.10
CA ASP A 131 10.76 17.10 15.95
C ASP A 131 10.11 15.75 15.59
N GLY A 132 10.90 14.67 15.55
CA GLY A 132 10.43 13.33 15.22
C GLY A 132 10.40 13.02 13.72
N LEU A 133 11.05 13.81 12.85
CA LEU A 133 11.11 13.51 11.41
C LEU A 133 11.69 12.12 11.15
N ILE A 134 10.97 11.32 10.39
CA ILE A 134 11.48 10.12 9.72
C ILE A 134 11.45 10.36 8.20
N GLU A 135 12.62 10.37 7.57
CA GLU A 135 12.71 10.60 6.14
C GLU A 135 12.13 9.43 5.32
N PRO A 136 11.22 9.69 4.37
CA PRO A 136 10.56 8.64 3.58
C PRO A 136 11.51 7.93 2.61
N THR A 137 12.71 8.46 2.38
CA THR A 137 13.74 7.89 1.50
C THR A 137 14.71 6.96 2.23
N ARG A 138 14.58 6.80 3.56
CA ARG A 138 15.39 5.83 4.30
C ARG A 138 15.06 4.40 3.86
N PRO A 139 15.99 3.45 4.09
CA PRO A 139 15.72 2.04 3.83
C PRO A 139 14.39 1.60 4.46
N VAL A 140 13.57 0.87 3.69
CA VAL A 140 12.20 0.52 4.11
C VAL A 140 12.15 -0.15 5.49
N ARG A 141 13.12 -1.00 5.82
CA ARG A 141 13.21 -1.67 7.13
C ARG A 141 13.41 -0.68 8.28
N GLU A 142 14.17 0.38 8.07
CA GLU A 142 14.38 1.43 9.07
C GLU A 142 13.11 2.27 9.26
N VAL A 143 12.40 2.58 8.17
CA VAL A 143 11.12 3.30 8.25
C VAL A 143 10.08 2.47 9.00
N LEU A 144 9.97 1.17 8.70
CA LEU A 144 9.07 0.27 9.42
C LEU A 144 9.45 0.12 10.89
N GLY A 145 10.74 0.01 11.20
CA GLY A 145 11.22 -0.03 12.58
C GLY A 145 10.91 1.25 13.35
N ALA A 146 11.10 2.41 12.72
CA ALA A 146 10.75 3.70 13.32
C ALA A 146 9.23 3.84 13.56
N ILE A 147 8.40 3.47 12.59
CA ILE A 147 6.94 3.45 12.75
C ILE A 147 6.57 2.49 13.88
N ALA A 148 7.08 1.25 13.89
CA ALA A 148 6.79 0.27 14.92
C ALA A 148 7.25 0.68 16.33
N ALA A 149 8.30 1.50 16.43
CA ALA A 149 8.78 2.08 17.69
C ALA A 149 7.98 3.32 18.15
N SER A 150 7.00 3.79 17.36
CA SER A 150 6.25 5.02 17.63
C SER A 150 5.01 4.78 18.49
N GLU A 151 4.71 5.71 19.39
CA GLU A 151 3.42 5.77 20.11
C GLU A 151 2.35 6.51 19.29
N PHE A 152 2.76 7.48 18.47
CA PHE A 152 1.87 8.21 17.57
C PHE A 152 2.56 8.55 16.25
N VAL A 153 1.83 8.45 15.14
CA VAL A 153 2.35 8.72 13.79
C VAL A 153 1.53 9.81 13.10
N VAL A 154 2.20 10.84 12.61
CA VAL A 154 1.57 11.92 11.84
C VAL A 154 2.33 12.20 10.56
N GLY A 155 1.68 12.85 9.62
CA GLY A 155 2.33 13.37 8.41
C GLY A 155 1.53 13.10 7.15
N SER A 156 2.04 13.57 6.02
CA SER A 156 1.35 13.49 4.73
C SER A 156 1.68 12.23 3.92
N SER A 157 2.57 11.36 4.41
CA SER A 157 2.87 10.09 3.77
C SER A 157 1.74 9.07 3.98
N LEU A 158 1.01 8.75 2.90
CA LEU A 158 -0.07 7.75 2.96
C LEU A 158 0.42 6.42 3.54
N HIS A 159 1.55 5.88 3.06
CA HIS A 159 2.06 4.59 3.55
C HIS A 159 2.51 4.63 5.01
N ALA A 160 2.91 5.79 5.55
CA ALA A 160 3.17 5.90 6.97
C ALA A 160 1.88 5.68 7.78
N ILE A 161 0.77 6.28 7.35
CA ILE A 161 -0.55 6.08 7.94
C ILE A 161 -0.99 4.62 7.81
N VAL A 162 -0.92 4.05 6.60
CA VAL A 162 -1.29 2.64 6.35
C VAL A 162 -0.54 1.68 7.28
N VAL A 163 0.79 1.83 7.37
CA VAL A 163 1.61 0.94 8.20
C VAL A 163 1.33 1.15 9.69
N ALA A 164 1.23 2.39 10.15
CA ALA A 164 0.94 2.68 11.56
C ALA A 164 -0.39 2.07 11.98
N GLU A 165 -1.44 2.28 11.18
CA GLU A 165 -2.77 1.72 11.45
C GLU A 165 -2.76 0.18 11.39
N SER A 166 -1.98 -0.43 10.49
CA SER A 166 -1.81 -1.89 10.45
C SER A 166 -1.21 -2.47 11.74
N LEU A 167 -0.38 -1.68 12.43
CA LEU A 167 0.29 -2.06 13.68
C LEU A 167 -0.52 -1.65 14.92
N GLY A 168 -1.72 -1.11 14.74
CA GLY A 168 -2.55 -0.59 15.83
C GLY A 168 -1.99 0.67 16.49
N ILE A 169 -1.10 1.38 15.81
CA ILE A 169 -0.52 2.63 16.29
C ILE A 169 -1.46 3.77 15.86
N PRO A 170 -1.93 4.62 16.79
CA PRO A 170 -2.76 5.76 16.42
C PRO A 170 -2.03 6.62 15.39
N ALA A 171 -2.76 7.04 14.35
CA ALA A 171 -2.17 7.82 13.27
C ALA A 171 -3.14 8.90 12.78
N ARG A 172 -2.58 10.04 12.34
CA ARG A 172 -3.36 11.14 11.78
C ARG A 172 -2.68 11.70 10.53
N LEU A 173 -3.44 11.76 9.44
CA LEU A 173 -2.98 12.38 8.20
C LEU A 173 -2.84 13.88 8.40
N VAL A 174 -1.69 14.43 7.99
CA VAL A 174 -1.52 15.86 7.75
C VAL A 174 -1.78 16.12 6.27
N ALA A 175 -2.63 17.10 5.96
CA ALA A 175 -3.01 17.45 4.60
C ALA A 175 -1.75 17.71 3.74
N SER A 176 -1.69 17.05 2.58
CA SER A 176 -0.58 17.25 1.66
C SER A 176 -0.78 18.53 0.86
N ALA A 177 0.28 19.34 0.75
CA ALA A 177 0.28 20.51 -0.13
C ALA A 177 0.69 20.15 -1.57
N SER A 178 1.22 18.93 -1.78
CA SER A 178 1.85 18.52 -3.05
C SER A 178 1.17 17.31 -3.70
N GLU A 179 0.31 16.59 -2.98
CA GLU A 179 -0.32 15.36 -3.43
C GLU A 179 -1.85 15.50 -3.51
N PRO A 180 -2.49 15.01 -4.59
CA PRO A 180 -3.94 15.01 -4.69
C PRO A 180 -4.60 14.18 -3.60
N ASP A 181 -5.79 14.63 -3.20
CA ASP A 181 -6.61 13.99 -2.18
C ASP A 181 -7.02 12.54 -2.54
N PHE A 182 -7.16 12.27 -3.84
CA PHE A 182 -7.65 10.99 -4.39
C PHE A 182 -7.09 9.76 -3.69
N LYS A 183 -5.76 9.69 -3.48
CA LYS A 183 -5.12 8.49 -2.92
C LYS A 183 -5.45 8.29 -1.43
N TYR A 184 -5.68 9.37 -0.70
CA TYR A 184 -6.04 9.32 0.71
C TYR A 184 -7.50 8.90 0.82
N ARG A 185 -8.40 9.56 0.08
CA ARG A 185 -9.82 9.20 0.04
C ARG A 185 -10.04 7.74 -0.37
N ASP A 186 -9.36 7.29 -1.41
CA ASP A 186 -9.41 5.90 -1.88
C ASP A 186 -8.95 4.90 -0.81
N TYR A 187 -7.93 5.25 -0.01
CA TYR A 187 -7.51 4.45 1.14
C TYR A 187 -8.53 4.43 2.28
N TYR A 188 -9.05 5.58 2.67
CA TYR A 188 -10.02 5.68 3.77
C TYR A 188 -11.31 4.93 3.42
N GLU A 189 -11.84 5.11 2.21
CA GLU A 189 -13.00 4.35 1.72
C GLU A 189 -12.69 2.84 1.59
N GLY A 190 -11.51 2.48 1.08
CA GLY A 190 -11.06 1.09 0.98
C GLY A 190 -10.84 0.38 2.31
N SER A 191 -10.65 1.14 3.39
CA SER A 191 -10.55 0.65 4.77
C SER A 191 -11.87 0.68 5.55
N GLY A 192 -13.00 0.84 4.83
CA GLY A 192 -14.35 0.80 5.39
C GLY A 192 -14.77 2.10 6.09
N ARG A 193 -14.05 3.20 5.88
CA ARG A 193 -14.37 4.50 6.47
C ARG A 193 -15.05 5.39 5.45
N SER A 194 -16.18 5.98 5.83
CA SER A 194 -16.95 6.89 4.95
C SER A 194 -16.36 8.29 4.83
N GLY A 195 -15.31 8.59 5.60
CA GLY A 195 -14.61 9.86 5.61
C GLY A 195 -13.37 9.83 6.50
N PHE A 196 -12.62 10.92 6.47
CA PHE A 196 -11.43 11.15 7.28
C PHE A 196 -11.25 12.65 7.49
N THR A 197 -10.51 13.02 8.54
CA THR A 197 -10.27 14.43 8.88
C THR A 197 -8.76 14.68 8.86
N PRO A 198 -8.19 15.12 7.72
CA PRO A 198 -6.79 15.50 7.68
C PRO A 198 -6.58 16.78 8.49
N ALA A 199 -5.54 16.79 9.32
CA ALA A 199 -5.11 18.00 10.03
C ALA A 199 -4.34 18.93 9.08
N ALA A 200 -4.42 20.25 9.27
CA ALA A 200 -3.65 21.20 8.47
C ALA A 200 -2.16 21.24 8.88
N THR A 201 -1.87 20.97 10.15
CA THR A 201 -0.50 20.98 10.71
C THR A 201 -0.22 19.76 11.57
N VAL A 202 1.06 19.55 11.91
CA VAL A 202 1.48 18.52 12.89
C VAL A 202 0.89 18.79 14.26
N ASP A 203 0.88 20.04 14.73
CA ASP A 203 0.32 20.40 16.04
C ASP A 203 -1.18 20.13 16.11
N GLU A 204 -1.91 20.44 15.04
CA GLU A 204 -3.33 20.11 14.95
C GLU A 204 -3.54 18.59 14.92
N ALA A 205 -2.69 17.84 14.23
CA ALA A 205 -2.75 16.38 14.21
C ALA A 205 -2.53 15.77 15.61
N ILE A 206 -1.60 16.34 16.38
CA ILE A 206 -1.33 15.96 17.77
C ILE A 206 -2.54 16.27 18.65
N ALA A 207 -3.11 17.48 18.53
CA ALA A 207 -4.27 17.89 19.31
C ALA A 207 -5.52 17.03 18.99
N ALA A 208 -5.70 16.62 17.73
CA ALA A 208 -6.81 15.80 17.28
C ALA A 208 -6.67 14.30 17.61
N GLY A 209 -5.47 13.83 17.95
CA GLY A 209 -5.17 12.40 18.17
C GLY A 209 -5.35 11.55 16.91
N GLY A 210 -5.35 10.22 17.04
CA GLY A 210 -5.48 9.29 15.91
C GLY A 210 -6.88 9.26 15.29
N GLU A 211 -6.96 8.99 13.98
CA GLU A 211 -8.21 8.77 13.24
C GLU A 211 -8.95 7.53 13.78
N PRO A 212 -10.29 7.45 13.66
CA PRO A 212 -11.01 6.25 14.04
C PRO A 212 -10.44 4.98 13.40
N PRO A 213 -10.43 3.85 14.15
CA PRO A 213 -9.88 2.59 13.67
C PRO A 213 -10.48 2.12 12.34
N LEU A 214 -9.67 1.37 11.60
CA LEU A 214 -10.05 0.71 10.35
C LEU A 214 -11.29 -0.20 10.56
N GLN A 215 -12.25 -0.15 9.63
CA GLN A 215 -13.35 -1.12 9.54
C GLN A 215 -13.03 -2.15 8.45
N TRP A 216 -11.83 -2.74 8.54
CA TRP A 216 -11.25 -3.59 7.52
C TRP A 216 -10.69 -4.88 8.13
N ARG A 217 -10.69 -5.96 7.33
CA ARG A 217 -10.19 -7.28 7.71
C ARG A 217 -9.19 -7.79 6.65
N PRO A 218 -8.11 -8.47 7.07
CA PRO A 218 -7.04 -8.88 6.15
C PRO A 218 -7.40 -10.04 5.23
N ASP A 219 -8.44 -10.82 5.58
CA ASP A 219 -8.75 -12.10 4.96
C ASP A 219 -8.90 -12.01 3.43
N ALA A 220 -9.77 -11.12 2.94
CA ALA A 220 -10.01 -10.98 1.51
C ALA A 220 -8.74 -10.56 0.73
N LEU A 221 -7.90 -9.70 1.31
CA LEU A 221 -6.66 -9.25 0.65
C LEU A 221 -5.58 -10.35 0.66
N LEU A 222 -5.51 -11.15 1.74
CA LEU A 222 -4.63 -12.32 1.83
C LEU A 222 -5.03 -13.42 0.85
N GLU A 223 -6.34 -13.69 0.75
CA GLU A 223 -6.90 -14.67 -0.20
C GLU A 223 -6.63 -14.23 -1.64
N ALA A 224 -6.75 -12.95 -1.94
CA ALA A 224 -6.46 -12.39 -3.26
C ALA A 224 -4.96 -12.31 -3.62
N PHE A 225 -4.05 -12.72 -2.74
CA PHE A 225 -2.62 -12.78 -3.10
C PHE A 225 -2.42 -13.71 -4.31
N PRO A 226 -1.75 -13.25 -5.39
CA PRO A 226 -1.64 -13.99 -6.66
C PRO A 226 -0.60 -15.11 -6.61
N ARG A 227 -0.78 -16.06 -5.69
CA ARG A 227 0.10 -17.24 -5.49
C ARG A 227 0.27 -18.09 -6.73
N ASP A 228 -0.74 -18.12 -7.60
CA ASP A 228 -0.71 -18.82 -8.88
C ASP A 228 0.41 -18.35 -9.81
N LEU A 229 0.93 -17.13 -9.65
CA LEU A 229 2.11 -16.68 -10.41
C LEU A 229 3.37 -17.53 -10.13
N TRP A 230 3.38 -18.32 -9.05
CA TRP A 230 4.46 -19.21 -8.64
C TRP A 230 4.06 -20.69 -8.57
N THR A 231 2.78 -21.05 -8.68
CA THR A 231 2.32 -22.42 -8.36
C THR A 231 1.64 -23.20 -9.49
N VAL A 232 1.51 -22.68 -10.72
CA VAL A 232 0.77 -23.42 -11.77
C VAL A 232 1.46 -24.75 -12.15
N PRO A 233 0.75 -25.91 -12.05
CA PRO A 233 1.24 -27.20 -12.54
C PRO A 233 1.40 -27.26 -14.06
N ARG A 234 2.25 -28.16 -14.56
CA ARG A 234 2.66 -28.24 -15.97
C ARG A 234 1.57 -28.70 -16.97
N ASP A 235 0.40 -29.14 -16.52
CA ASP A 235 -0.47 -29.99 -17.35
C ASP A 235 -1.91 -29.46 -17.48
N LEU A 236 -2.13 -28.51 -18.40
CA LEU A 236 -3.42 -28.30 -19.08
C LEU A 236 -3.26 -27.96 -20.58
N ARG A 237 -2.16 -28.40 -21.21
CA ARG A 237 -2.04 -28.46 -22.67
C ARG A 237 -1.94 -29.92 -23.11
N GLY A 238 -3.05 -30.48 -23.61
CA GLY A 238 -2.99 -31.63 -24.52
C GLY A 238 -3.75 -32.91 -24.14
N SER A 239 -4.97 -32.85 -23.61
CA SER A 239 -5.93 -33.96 -23.74
C SER A 239 -6.81 -33.75 -24.98
N GLY A 240 -6.21 -34.01 -26.14
CA GLY A 240 -6.84 -34.14 -27.45
C GLY A 240 -5.72 -34.53 -28.42
N VAL A 241 -5.71 -35.67 -29.09
CA VAL A 241 -6.80 -36.46 -29.66
C VAL A 241 -6.35 -37.92 -29.68
N GLY A 242 -7.24 -38.83 -29.30
CA GLY A 242 -7.07 -40.24 -29.63
C GLY A 242 -7.27 -40.46 -31.13
N ALA A 243 -6.39 -41.22 -31.74
CA ALA A 243 -6.71 -41.98 -32.93
C ALA A 243 -5.86 -43.25 -32.92
N SER A 244 -6.47 -44.33 -32.45
CA SER A 244 -6.09 -45.68 -32.83
C SER A 244 -6.57 -45.93 -34.25
N ARG A 245 -5.65 -46.22 -35.18
CA ARG A 245 -5.65 -47.33 -36.14
C ARG A 245 -4.47 -47.18 -37.08
#